data_AF-A0A108CRP3-F1
#
_entry.id   AF-A0A108CRP3-F1
#
_cell.length_a   1.000
_cell.length_b   1.000
_cell.length_c   1.000
_cell.angle_alpha   90.00
_cell.angle_beta   90.00
_cell.angle_gamma   90.00
#
_symmetry.space_group_name_H-M   'P 1'
#
loop_
_entity.id
_entity.type
_entity.pdbx_description
1 polymer ?
#
loop_
_entity_poly.entity_id
_entity_poly.type
_entity_poly.pdbx_seq_one_letter_code
_entity_poly.pdbx_strand_id
1 'polypeptide(L)'
;MNEHVALLTRESHCACFRRVAPCRAYVERLKAAGRDVGLTEYPGVRHVFDGRAFNPQLTLPKAQTLCHCRLAENDLGQVINADTRQPFRHADACVERGATIGYDEKATADARKAVAAFVAETLKPAR
;
A
#
# COMPACT_ATOMS: atom_id res chain seq x y z
N MET A 1 15.08 19.68 -9.28
CA MET A 1 15.24 18.54 -8.35
C MET A 1 13.88 17.87 -8.28
N ASN A 2 13.68 16.83 -9.09
CA ASN A 2 12.41 16.12 -9.13
C ASN A 2 12.40 15.12 -7.98
N GLU A 3 11.57 15.38 -6.99
CA GLU A 3 11.26 14.42 -5.93
C GLU A 3 10.38 13.34 -6.52
N HIS A 4 11.01 12.30 -7.05
CA HIS A 4 10.32 11.11 -7.51
C HIS A 4 9.92 10.28 -6.29
N VAL A 5 8.61 10.14 -6.03
CA VAL A 5 8.10 9.24 -4.98
C VAL A 5 7.18 8.21 -5.63
N ALA A 6 7.67 6.98 -5.75
CA ALA A 6 6.88 5.82 -6.16
C ALA A 6 6.30 5.13 -4.92
N LEU A 7 4.98 5.16 -4.77
CA LEU A 7 4.26 4.40 -3.73
C LEU A 7 3.53 3.23 -4.40
N LEU A 8 3.96 2.02 -4.06
CA LEU A 8 3.38 0.76 -4.52
C LEU A 8 2.20 0.36 -3.61
N THR A 9 1.05 -0.06 -4.17
CA THR A 9 0.20 -1.24 -3.74
C THR A 9 -1.29 -1.23 -4.15
N ARG A 10 -1.71 -2.24 -4.96
CA ARG A 10 -2.66 -3.38 -4.71
C ARG A 10 -4.20 -3.36 -4.97
N GLU A 11 -4.67 -3.99 -6.05
CA GLU A 11 -6.06 -4.48 -6.17
C GLU A 11 -6.18 -5.98 -5.85
N SER A 12 -6.98 -6.34 -4.83
CA SER A 12 -7.41 -7.74 -4.61
C SER A 12 -8.64 -7.79 -3.72
N HIS A 13 -9.68 -8.48 -4.19
CA HIS A 13 -11.00 -8.47 -3.60
C HIS A 13 -11.21 -9.41 -2.38
N CYS A 14 -10.23 -10.18 -1.86
CA CYS A 14 -10.52 -11.14 -0.75
C CYS A 14 -9.43 -11.43 0.32
N ALA A 15 -8.38 -10.63 0.55
CA ALA A 15 -7.34 -11.01 1.56
C ALA A 15 -6.51 -9.83 2.10
N CYS A 16 -7.11 -8.95 2.89
CA CYS A 16 -6.62 -7.59 2.96
C CYS A 16 -5.64 -7.32 4.12
N PHE A 17 -4.59 -6.56 3.79
CA PHE A 17 -3.86 -5.62 4.66
C PHE A 17 -3.65 -4.33 3.84
N ARG A 18 -4.80 -3.68 3.65
CA ARG A 18 -5.14 -2.46 2.90
C ARG A 18 -5.30 -2.57 1.37
N ARG A 19 -6.38 -1.94 0.89
CA ARG A 19 -6.83 -1.82 -0.51
C ARG A 19 -6.08 -0.68 -1.23
N VAL A 20 -5.96 -0.75 -2.56
CA VAL A 20 -5.37 0.32 -3.39
C VAL A 20 -6.26 1.54 -3.59
N ALA A 21 -7.58 1.44 -3.38
CA ALA A 21 -8.49 2.55 -3.66
C ALA A 21 -8.07 3.88 -2.95
N PRO A 22 -7.66 3.88 -1.66
CA PRO A 22 -7.05 5.06 -1.04
C PRO A 22 -5.75 5.53 -1.70
N CYS A 23 -4.89 4.63 -2.18
CA CYS A 23 -3.65 4.97 -2.89
C CYS A 23 -3.96 5.64 -4.24
N ARG A 24 -4.95 5.14 -5.00
CA ARG A 24 -5.44 5.79 -6.23
C ARG A 24 -5.89 7.22 -5.94
N ALA A 25 -6.77 7.40 -4.94
CA ALA A 25 -7.26 8.72 -4.56
C ALA A 25 -6.13 9.67 -4.11
N TYR A 26 -5.13 9.16 -3.39
CA TYR A 26 -3.98 9.95 -2.97
C TYR A 26 -3.11 10.40 -4.15
N VAL A 27 -2.80 9.48 -5.07
CA VAL A 27 -2.02 9.76 -6.28
C VAL A 27 -2.73 10.77 -7.16
N GLU A 28 -4.04 10.65 -7.35
CA GLU A 28 -4.82 11.62 -8.12
C GLU A 28 -4.79 13.02 -7.48
N ARG A 29 -4.88 13.11 -6.15
CA ARG A 29 -4.71 14.39 -5.43
C ARG A 29 -3.33 15.01 -5.63
N LEU A 30 -2.27 14.20 -5.59
CA LEU A 30 -0.90 14.67 -5.78
C LEU A 30 -0.64 15.13 -7.23
N LYS A 31 -1.14 14.38 -8.21
CA LYS A 31 -1.07 14.79 -9.63
C LYS A 31 -1.82 16.09 -9.87
N ALA A 32 -3.01 16.25 -9.30
CA ALA A 32 -3.78 17.49 -9.39
C ALA A 32 -3.04 18.71 -8.78
N ALA A 33 -2.15 18.46 -7.82
CA ALA A 33 -1.26 19.46 -7.23
C ALA A 33 0.08 19.65 -7.98
N GLY A 34 0.22 19.08 -9.18
CA GLY A 34 1.42 19.19 -10.01
C GLY A 34 2.62 18.38 -9.50
N ARG A 35 2.40 17.36 -8.65
CA ARG A 35 3.47 16.49 -8.17
C ARG A 35 3.71 15.34 -9.15
N ASP A 36 4.99 15.03 -9.36
CA ASP A 36 5.44 13.90 -10.17
C ASP A 36 5.36 12.60 -9.37
N VAL A 37 4.23 11.91 -9.48
CA VAL A 37 3.98 10.65 -8.76
C VAL A 37 3.40 9.57 -9.66
N GLY A 38 3.88 8.35 -9.45
CA GLY A 38 3.41 7.13 -10.10
C GLY A 38 2.78 6.15 -9.11
N LEU A 39 1.83 5.35 -9.62
CA LEU A 39 1.26 4.20 -8.90
C LEU A 39 1.37 2.98 -9.81
N THR A 40 2.06 1.94 -9.33
CA THR A 40 2.13 0.65 -10.01
C THR A 40 1.28 -0.36 -9.24
N GLU A 41 0.40 -1.03 -9.95
CA GLU A 41 -0.53 -2.00 -9.37
C GLU A 41 -0.29 -3.40 -9.95
N TYR A 42 -0.34 -4.40 -9.07
CA TYR A 42 -0.26 -5.82 -9.42
C TYR A 42 -1.60 -6.48 -9.07
N PRO A 43 -2.46 -6.76 -10.05
CA PRO A 43 -3.78 -7.34 -9.80
C PRO A 43 -3.69 -8.74 -9.20
N GLY A 44 -4.54 -9.04 -8.20
CA GLY A 44 -4.71 -10.39 -7.66
C GLY A 44 -3.68 -10.83 -6.62
N VAL A 45 -2.63 -10.06 -6.40
CA VAL A 45 -1.55 -10.42 -5.47
C VAL A 45 -1.95 -10.24 -4.01
N ARG A 46 -1.35 -11.04 -3.12
CA ARG A 46 -1.60 -10.97 -1.67
C ARG A 46 -0.70 -9.94 -1.00
N HIS A 47 -1.00 -9.62 0.26
CA HIS A 47 -0.02 -8.90 1.06
C HIS A 47 1.24 -9.77 1.21
N VAL A 48 2.42 -9.15 1.25
CA VAL A 48 3.71 -9.86 1.26
C VAL A 48 3.94 -10.72 0.01
N PHE A 49 3.51 -10.24 -1.17
CA PHE A 49 3.68 -10.94 -2.44
C PHE A 49 5.15 -11.17 -2.82
N ASP A 50 6.05 -10.35 -2.31
CA ASP A 50 7.50 -10.42 -2.53
C ASP A 50 8.26 -11.29 -1.51
N GLY A 51 7.57 -11.76 -0.46
CA GLY A 51 8.15 -12.60 0.57
C GLY A 51 8.14 -14.07 0.19
N ARG A 52 9.23 -14.56 -0.42
CA ARG A 52 9.40 -15.97 -0.83
C ARG A 52 9.14 -17.00 0.29
N ALA A 53 9.31 -16.60 1.55
CA ALA A 53 9.02 -17.42 2.72
C ALA A 53 7.53 -17.80 2.86
N PHE A 54 6.62 -17.08 2.22
CA PHE A 54 5.17 -17.30 2.28
C PHE A 54 4.67 -18.08 1.04
N ASN A 55 5.43 -19.10 0.64
CA ASN A 55 5.03 -20.09 -0.35
C ASN A 55 5.01 -21.48 0.31
N PRO A 56 3.84 -22.11 0.53
CA PRO A 56 2.51 -21.68 0.12
C PRO A 56 1.96 -20.51 0.95
N GLN A 57 0.89 -19.88 0.45
CA GLN A 57 0.21 -18.78 1.16
C GLN A 57 -0.20 -19.17 2.59
N LEU A 58 -0.25 -18.18 3.49
CA LEU A 58 -0.61 -18.35 4.89
C LEU A 58 -1.83 -17.50 5.27
N THR A 59 -2.86 -18.15 5.79
CA THR A 59 -4.04 -17.48 6.36
C THR A 59 -3.83 -17.21 7.85
N LEU A 60 -4.02 -15.96 8.24
CA LEU A 60 -3.85 -15.45 9.61
C LEU A 60 -5.23 -15.02 10.15
N PRO A 61 -6.01 -15.93 10.75
CA PRO A 61 -7.41 -15.66 11.13
C PRO A 61 -7.54 -14.61 12.24
N LYS A 62 -6.51 -14.42 13.07
CA LYS A 62 -6.51 -13.46 14.18
C LYS A 62 -5.86 -12.12 13.81
N ALA A 63 -5.25 -12.01 12.63
CA ALA A 63 -4.53 -10.79 12.28
C ALA A 63 -5.50 -9.66 11.95
N GLN A 64 -5.21 -8.47 12.48
CA GLN A 64 -6.08 -7.32 12.41
C GLN A 64 -5.95 -6.61 11.07
N THR A 65 -7.07 -6.40 10.40
CA THR A 65 -7.08 -5.74 9.10
C THR A 65 -7.88 -4.44 9.13
N LEU A 66 -7.36 -3.46 8.41
CA LEU A 66 -7.84 -2.08 8.39
C LEU A 66 -8.57 -1.76 7.08
N CYS A 67 -9.09 -2.78 6.40
CA CYS A 67 -9.70 -2.62 5.07
C CYS A 67 -10.87 -1.65 5.11
N HIS A 68 -11.68 -1.72 6.15
CA HIS A 68 -12.89 -0.92 6.30
C HIS A 68 -12.67 0.35 7.11
N CYS A 69 -11.46 0.57 7.62
CA CYS A 69 -11.12 1.80 8.31
C CYS A 69 -10.78 2.92 7.33
N ARG A 70 -11.46 4.06 7.47
CA ARG A 70 -11.10 5.31 6.80
C ARG A 70 -10.13 6.06 7.69
N LEU A 71 -8.83 5.94 7.42
CA LEU A 71 -7.80 6.62 8.20
C LEU A 71 -7.35 7.91 7.51
N ALA A 72 -7.10 8.93 8.30
CA ALA A 72 -6.51 10.19 7.86
C ALA A 72 -5.48 10.65 8.88
N GLU A 73 -4.59 11.55 8.47
CA GLU A 73 -3.70 12.27 9.37
C GLU A 73 -4.31 13.65 9.63
N ASN A 74 -4.35 14.08 10.89
CA ASN A 74 -4.83 15.41 11.26
C ASN A 74 -3.68 16.46 11.24
N ASP A 75 -4.01 17.72 11.50
CA ASP A 75 -3.03 18.83 11.50
C ASP A 75 -1.93 18.69 12.57
N LEU A 76 -2.11 17.79 13.55
CA LEU A 76 -1.12 17.46 14.58
C LEU A 76 -0.25 16.25 14.21
N GLY A 77 -0.40 15.70 12.99
CA GLY A 77 0.33 14.50 12.55
C GLY A 77 -0.19 13.20 13.17
N GLN A 78 -1.40 13.19 13.76
CA GLN A 78 -1.99 12.00 14.36
C GLN A 78 -2.82 11.23 13.35
N VAL A 79 -2.68 9.91 13.32
CA VAL A 79 -3.60 9.03 12.58
C VAL A 79 -4.93 8.99 13.33
N ILE A 80 -5.98 9.46 12.67
CA ILE A 80 -7.35 9.47 13.15
C ILE A 80 -8.21 8.52 12.33
N ASN A 81 -9.28 8.03 12.95
CA ASN A 81 -10.40 7.46 12.21
C ASN A 81 -11.25 8.61 11.68
N ALA A 82 -11.31 8.75 10.34
CA ALA A 82 -11.98 9.85 9.68
C ALA A 82 -13.50 9.86 9.92
N ASP A 83 -14.09 8.70 10.23
CA ASP A 83 -15.53 8.58 10.50
C ASP A 83 -15.87 9.12 11.90
N THR A 84 -15.01 8.89 12.89
CA THR A 84 -15.24 9.33 14.29
C THR A 84 -14.51 10.63 14.64
N ARG A 85 -13.53 11.03 13.83
CA ARG A 85 -12.56 12.12 14.10
C ARG A 85 -11.79 11.98 15.40
N GLN A 86 -11.72 10.76 15.93
CA GLN A 86 -10.94 10.44 17.12
C GLN A 86 -9.59 9.82 16.71
N PRO A 87 -8.55 9.88 17.58
CA PRO A 87 -7.33 9.12 17.38
C PRO A 87 -7.65 7.65 17.09
N PHE A 88 -7.07 7.10 16.03
CA PHE A 88 -7.32 5.74 15.62
C PHE A 88 -6.96 4.76 16.73
N ARG A 89 -7.83 3.78 16.97
CA ARG A 89 -7.56 2.68 17.89
C ARG A 89 -7.80 1.35 17.21
N HIS A 90 -7.00 0.35 17.59
CA HIS A 90 -7.21 -1.04 17.16
C HIS A 90 -8.52 -1.66 17.66
N ALA A 91 -9.20 -0.99 18.59
CA ALA A 91 -10.53 -1.34 19.07
C ALA A 91 -11.65 -0.65 18.28
N ASP A 92 -11.33 0.19 17.29
CA ASP A 92 -12.33 0.83 16.44
C ASP A 92 -13.15 -0.23 15.70
N ALA A 93 -14.46 0.01 15.58
CA ALA A 93 -15.40 -0.94 14.99
C ALA A 93 -15.09 -1.30 13.52
N CYS A 94 -14.33 -0.46 12.81
CA CYS A 94 -13.89 -0.72 11.44
C CYS A 94 -12.76 -1.75 11.33
N VAL A 95 -12.13 -2.12 12.45
CA VAL A 95 -11.03 -3.09 12.49
C VAL A 95 -11.58 -4.49 12.45
N GLU A 96 -11.24 -5.23 11.41
CA GLU A 96 -11.64 -6.62 11.22
C GLU A 96 -10.49 -7.58 11.54
N ARG A 97 -10.76 -8.88 11.51
CA ARG A 97 -9.75 -9.92 11.64
C ARG A 97 -9.80 -10.88 10.46
N GLY A 98 -8.64 -11.45 10.15
CA GLY A 98 -8.49 -12.38 9.05
C GLY A 98 -7.80 -11.71 7.87
N ALA A 99 -6.68 -12.28 7.48
CA ALA A 99 -5.96 -11.89 6.28
C ALA A 99 -5.20 -13.10 5.72
N THR A 100 -4.82 -13.02 4.45
CA THR A 100 -3.95 -14.02 3.84
C THR A 100 -2.77 -13.31 3.22
N ILE A 101 -1.58 -13.75 3.59
CA ILE A 101 -0.31 -13.35 2.98
C ILE A 101 0.15 -14.46 2.04
N GLY A 102 0.93 -14.14 1.03
CA GLY A 102 1.42 -15.17 0.12
C GLY A 102 2.28 -14.62 -0.99
N TYR A 103 3.35 -15.36 -1.29
CA TYR A 103 4.29 -15.07 -2.36
C TYR A 103 3.64 -15.18 -3.75
N ASP A 104 4.02 -14.27 -4.64
CA ASP A 104 3.70 -14.31 -6.07
C ASP A 104 4.99 -14.07 -6.88
N GLU A 105 5.44 -15.11 -7.58
CA GLU A 105 6.72 -15.08 -8.30
C GLU A 105 6.76 -14.03 -9.41
N LYS A 106 5.67 -13.94 -10.18
CA LYS A 106 5.58 -13.00 -11.29
C LYS A 106 5.56 -11.56 -10.79
N ALA A 107 4.71 -11.25 -9.81
CA ALA A 107 4.61 -9.91 -9.26
C ALA A 107 5.91 -9.49 -8.56
N THR A 108 6.61 -10.43 -7.91
CA THR A 108 7.93 -10.17 -7.33
C THR A 108 8.94 -9.75 -8.40
N ALA A 109 9.02 -10.50 -9.51
CA ALA A 109 9.93 -10.19 -10.60
C ALA A 109 9.60 -8.82 -11.25
N ASP A 110 8.31 -8.58 -11.50
CA ASP A 110 7.83 -7.34 -12.11
C ASP A 110 8.07 -6.13 -11.19
N ALA A 111 7.85 -6.27 -9.87
CA ALA A 111 8.12 -5.23 -8.88
C ALA A 111 9.61 -4.91 -8.75
N ARG A 112 10.47 -5.93 -8.71
CA ARG A 112 11.92 -5.74 -8.68
C ARG A 112 12.41 -4.99 -9.91
N LYS A 113 11.91 -5.35 -11.09
CA LYS A 113 12.25 -4.67 -12.35
C LYS A 113 11.81 -3.20 -12.32
N ALA A 114 10.59 -2.92 -11.87
CA ALA A 114 10.06 -1.56 -11.80
C ALA A 114 10.85 -0.68 -10.82
N VAL A 115 11.16 -1.19 -9.63
CA VAL A 115 11.95 -0.47 -8.62
C VAL A 115 13.38 -0.23 -9.11
N ALA A 116 14.03 -1.22 -9.72
CA ALA A 116 15.37 -1.06 -10.27
C ALA A 116 15.42 0.03 -11.35
N ALA A 117 14.45 0.04 -12.27
CA ALA A 117 14.34 1.07 -13.30
C ALA A 117 14.12 2.47 -12.69
N PHE A 118 13.23 2.57 -11.70
CA PHE A 118 12.95 3.81 -10.99
C PHE A 118 14.18 4.37 -10.29
N VAL A 119 14.92 3.54 -9.56
CA VAL A 119 16.13 3.93 -8.84
C VAL A 119 17.22 4.39 -9.82
N ALA A 120 17.43 3.65 -10.91
CA ALA A 120 18.41 4.00 -11.93
C ALA A 120 18.10 5.33 -12.63
N GLU A 121 16.82 5.65 -12.83
CA GLU A 121 16.40 6.92 -13.40
C GLU A 121 16.54 8.08 -12.40
N THR A 122 16.14 7.86 -11.14
CA THR A 122 16.02 8.89 -10.10
C THR A 122 17.37 9.27 -9.48
N LEU A 123 18.25 8.29 -9.23
CA LEU A 123 19.50 8.49 -8.47
C LEU A 123 20.73 8.66 -9.37
N LYS A 124 20.58 9.22 -10.57
CA LYS A 124 21.71 9.52 -11.45
C LYS A 124 22.72 10.44 -10.73
N PRO A 125 24.04 10.20 -10.85
CA PRO A 125 25.03 11.12 -10.31
C PRO A 125 24.79 12.53 -10.84
N ALA A 126 24.82 13.52 -9.94
CA ALA A 126 24.83 14.91 -10.34
C ALA A 126 26.05 15.13 -11.26
N ARG A 127 25.80 15.70 -12.43
CA ARG A 127 26.87 16.14 -13.34
C ARG A 127 27.57 17.37 -12.79
#